data_AF-A0A3B0W4U6-F1
#
_entry.id   AF-A0A3B0W4U6-F1
#
_cell.length_a   1.000
_cell.length_b   1.000
_cell.length_c   1.000
_cell.angle_alpha   90.00
_cell.angle_beta   90.00
_cell.angle_gamma   90.00
#
_symmetry.space_group_name_H-M   'P 1'
#
loop_
_entity.id
_entity.type
_entity.pdbx_description
1 polymer ?
#
loop_
_entity_poly.entity_id
_entity_poly.type
_entity_poly.pdbx_seq_one_letter_code
_entity_poly.pdbx_strand_id
1 'polypeptide(L)'
;MNKELTAIRKVIAKYALVHCANEIPTSYYEAIIKTWRDMNQQGYDWNQDNAAAALLFAAVIDGIIHISQLTPKGYKAIDWAENFMRSLDAKAA
;
A
#
# COMPACT_ATOMS: atom_id res chain seq x y z
N MET A 1 -6.01 -13.72 14.00
CA MET A 1 -5.83 -12.98 12.73
C MET A 1 -5.54 -11.52 13.06
N ASN A 2 -4.43 -10.95 12.57
CA ASN A 2 -4.02 -9.58 12.92
C ASN A 2 -5.08 -8.55 12.43
N LYS A 3 -5.47 -7.62 13.30
CA LYS A 3 -6.47 -6.58 12.99
C LYS A 3 -6.00 -5.67 11.85
N GLU A 4 -4.71 -5.34 11.81
CA GLU A 4 -4.10 -4.50 10.77
C GLU A 4 -4.14 -5.18 9.40
N LEU A 5 -3.80 -6.47 9.34
CA LEU A 5 -3.89 -7.28 8.11
C LEU A 5 -5.30 -7.27 7.53
N THR A 6 -6.30 -7.44 8.40
CA THR A 6 -7.71 -7.42 8.00
C THR A 6 -8.13 -6.05 7.48
N ALA A 7 -7.64 -4.98 8.11
CA ALA A 7 -7.91 -3.60 7.69
C ALA A 7 -7.32 -3.31 6.30
N ILE A 8 -6.04 -3.64 6.09
CA ILE A 8 -5.34 -3.39 4.83
C ILE A 8 -5.99 -4.19 3.68
N ARG A 9 -6.31 -5.47 3.89
CA ARG A 9 -7.02 -6.28 2.87
C ARG A 9 -8.36 -5.67 2.46
N LYS A 10 -9.12 -5.12 3.42
CA LYS A 10 -10.40 -4.43 3.13
C LYS A 10 -10.20 -3.17 2.31
N VAL A 11 -9.09 -2.45 2.49
CA VAL A 11 -8.78 -1.25 1.70
C VAL A 11 -8.29 -1.63 0.30
N ILE A 12 -7.40 -2.61 0.17
CA ILE A 12 -6.92 -3.11 -1.13
C ILE A 12 -8.09 -3.57 -2.01
N ALA A 13 -9.08 -4.26 -1.43
CA ALA A 13 -10.29 -4.68 -2.15
C ALA A 13 -11.15 -3.51 -2.69
N LYS A 14 -10.91 -2.27 -2.26
CA LYS A 14 -11.53 -1.05 -2.81
C LYS A 14 -10.67 -0.41 -3.91
N TYR A 15 -9.37 -0.67 -3.90
CA TYR A 15 -8.39 -0.04 -4.79
C TYR A 15 -8.12 -0.87 -6.04
N ALA A 16 -8.22 -2.19 -5.95
CA ALA A 16 -8.08 -3.11 -7.08
C ALA A 16 -9.32 -3.99 -7.24
N LEU A 17 -9.39 -4.72 -8.34
CA LEU A 17 -10.41 -5.75 -8.55
C LEU A 17 -10.36 -6.77 -7.39
N VAL A 18 -11.51 -7.35 -7.04
CA VAL A 18 -11.69 -8.17 -5.83
C VAL A 18 -10.69 -9.34 -5.74
N HIS A 19 -10.25 -9.88 -6.86
CA HIS A 19 -9.27 -10.98 -6.89
C HIS A 19 -7.83 -10.53 -6.61
N CYS A 20 -7.48 -9.27 -6.86
CA CYS A 20 -6.10 -8.77 -6.71
C CYS A 20 -5.61 -8.79 -5.25
N ALA A 21 -6.51 -8.65 -4.27
CA ALA A 21 -6.15 -8.80 -2.86
C ALA A 21 -5.64 -10.22 -2.51
N ASN A 22 -6.00 -11.22 -3.32
CA ASN A 22 -5.52 -12.60 -3.17
C ASN A 22 -4.27 -12.89 -3.99
N GLU A 23 -3.95 -12.03 -4.97
CA GLU A 23 -2.73 -12.13 -5.80
C GLU A 23 -1.51 -11.59 -5.05
N ILE A 24 -1.71 -10.62 -4.15
CA ILE A 24 -0.63 -10.08 -3.30
C ILE A 24 -0.20 -11.16 -2.27
N PRO A 25 1.08 -11.57 -2.25
CA PRO A 25 1.59 -12.53 -1.27
C PRO A 25 1.48 -12.00 0.16
N THR A 26 1.27 -12.91 1.13
CA THR A 26 1.14 -12.54 2.55
C THR A 26 2.36 -11.79 3.09
N SER A 27 3.56 -12.10 2.58
CA SER A 27 4.81 -11.41 2.95
C SER A 27 4.77 -9.91 2.69
N TYR A 28 4.09 -9.45 1.63
CA TYR A 28 3.94 -8.02 1.35
C TYR A 28 3.04 -7.34 2.38
N TYR A 29 1.97 -8.04 2.82
CA TYR A 29 1.12 -7.54 3.89
C TYR A 29 1.86 -7.44 5.23
N GLU A 30 2.72 -8.42 5.53
CA GLU A 30 3.54 -8.40 6.75
C GLU A 30 4.57 -7.26 6.70
N ALA A 31 5.24 -7.10 5.55
CA ALA A 31 6.19 -6.02 5.32
C ALA A 31 5.54 -4.65 5.49
N ILE A 32 4.37 -4.41 4.86
CA ILE A 32 3.73 -3.10 4.97
C ILE A 32 3.20 -2.80 6.37
N ILE A 33 2.77 -3.81 7.14
CA ILE A 33 2.36 -3.61 8.54
C ILE A 33 3.56 -3.14 9.37
N LYS A 34 4.73 -3.75 9.14
CA LYS A 34 5.97 -3.30 9.78
C LYS A 34 6.32 -1.87 9.36
N THR A 35 6.35 -1.58 8.06
CA THR A 35 6.61 -0.23 7.53
C THR A 35 5.63 0.80 8.09
N TRP A 36 4.35 0.47 8.18
CA TRP A 36 3.34 1.36 8.73
C TRP A 36 3.65 1.75 10.18
N ARG A 37 4.02 0.78 11.02
CA ARG A 37 4.43 1.04 12.40
C ARG A 37 5.69 1.89 12.46
N ASP A 38 6.70 1.57 11.65
CA ASP A 38 7.96 2.30 11.60
C ASP A 38 7.75 3.75 11.15
N MET A 39 6.84 3.99 10.19
CA MET A 39 6.47 5.33 9.73
C MET A 39 5.75 6.15 10.82
N ASN A 40 4.85 5.51 11.56
CA ASN A 40 4.16 6.19 12.65
C ASN A 40 5.10 6.52 13.81
N GLN A 41 6.07 5.66 14.10
CA GLN A 41 7.13 5.97 15.08
C GLN A 41 8.00 7.15 14.66
N GLN A 42 8.15 7.39 13.35
CA GLN A 42 8.85 8.55 12.80
C GLN A 42 7.97 9.81 12.69
N GLY A 43 6.70 9.74 13.13
CA GLY A 43 5.79 10.90 13.15
C GLY A 43 5.06 11.18 11.83
N TYR A 44 5.04 10.24 10.88
CA TYR A 44 4.35 10.41 9.60
C TYR A 44 2.82 10.23 9.65
N ASP A 45 2.28 9.77 10.78
CA ASP A 45 0.84 9.60 11.06
C ASP A 45 0.06 8.92 9.92
N TRP A 46 0.63 7.84 9.38
CA TRP A 46 -0.04 6.99 8.40
C TRP A 46 -1.30 6.38 8.99
N ASN A 47 -2.36 6.41 8.20
CA ASN A 47 -3.56 5.63 8.40
C ASN A 47 -3.55 4.36 7.52
N GLN A 48 -4.61 3.55 7.64
CA GLN A 48 -4.77 2.31 6.87
C GLN A 48 -4.78 2.52 5.34
N ASP A 49 -5.27 3.68 4.87
CA ASP A 49 -5.31 4.02 3.44
C ASP A 49 -3.89 4.32 2.93
N ASN A 50 -3.06 5.01 3.71
CA ASN A 50 -1.65 5.23 3.39
C ASN A 50 -0.87 3.92 3.30
N ALA A 51 -1.03 3.04 4.29
CA ALA A 51 -0.41 1.72 4.28
C ALA A 51 -0.87 0.89 3.07
N ALA A 52 -2.17 0.83 2.81
CA ALA A 52 -2.70 0.09 1.66
C ALA A 52 -2.25 0.67 0.32
N ALA A 53 -2.14 1.99 0.21
CA ALA A 53 -1.64 2.65 -0.99
C ALA A 53 -0.16 2.32 -1.27
N ALA A 54 0.69 2.35 -0.25
CA ALA A 54 2.09 1.96 -0.37
C ALA A 54 2.26 0.46 -0.70
N LEU A 55 1.44 -0.41 -0.10
CA LEU A 55 1.38 -1.83 -0.47
C LEU A 55 1.00 -2.03 -1.95
N LEU A 56 -0.04 -1.33 -2.39
CA LEU A 56 -0.53 -1.43 -3.77
C LEU A 56 0.52 -0.92 -4.77
N PHE A 57 1.20 0.17 -4.45
CA PHE A 57 2.30 0.68 -5.26
C PHE A 57 3.42 -0.35 -5.40
N ALA A 58 3.89 -0.94 -4.30
CA ALA A 58 4.90 -1.99 -4.34
C ALA A 58 4.46 -3.19 -5.20
N ALA A 59 3.22 -3.66 -5.01
CA ALA A 59 2.68 -4.77 -5.80
C ALA A 59 2.58 -4.45 -7.31
N VAL A 60 2.38 -3.19 -7.69
CA VAL A 60 2.38 -2.76 -9.09
C VAL A 60 3.79 -2.66 -9.66
N ILE A 61 4.74 -2.09 -8.91
CA ILE A 61 6.14 -2.01 -9.33
C ILE A 61 6.75 -3.40 -9.54
N ASP A 62 6.42 -4.34 -8.65
CA ASP A 62 6.90 -5.72 -8.73
C ASP A 62 6.11 -6.59 -9.73
N GLY A 63 5.14 -6.01 -10.45
CA GLY A 63 4.36 -6.68 -11.49
C GLY A 63 3.35 -7.73 -10.97
N ILE A 64 3.08 -7.74 -9.66
CA ILE A 64 2.11 -8.65 -9.04
C ILE A 64 0.68 -8.23 -9.41
N ILE A 65 0.42 -6.92 -9.41
CA ILE A 65 -0.83 -6.33 -9.88
C ILE A 65 -0.54 -5.50 -11.12
N HIS A 66 -1.29 -5.74 -12.19
CA HIS A 66 -1.24 -4.89 -13.37
C HIS A 66 -2.12 -3.65 -13.18
N ILE A 67 -1.69 -2.50 -13.71
CA ILE A 67 -2.40 -1.22 -13.59
C ILE A 67 -3.84 -1.29 -14.10
N SER A 68 -4.11 -2.10 -15.13
CA SER A 68 -5.47 -2.29 -15.65
C SER A 68 -6.44 -2.96 -14.66
N GLN A 69 -5.93 -3.57 -13.59
CA GLN A 69 -6.73 -4.19 -12.53
C GLN A 69 -7.08 -3.19 -11.41
N LEU A 70 -6.69 -1.92 -11.54
CA LEU A 70 -6.96 -0.89 -10.55
C LEU A 70 -8.31 -0.21 -10.78
N THR A 71 -8.98 0.13 -9.70
CA THR A 71 -10.13 1.03 -9.73
C THR A 71 -9.64 2.48 -9.81
N PRO A 72 -10.51 3.47 -10.13
CA PRO A 72 -10.16 4.89 -10.06
C PRO A 72 -9.61 5.32 -8.68
N LYS A 73 -10.00 4.65 -7.59
CA LYS A 73 -9.42 4.89 -6.26
C LYS A 73 -8.02 4.32 -6.13
N GLY A 74 -7.76 3.15 -6.74
CA GLY A 74 -6.42 2.57 -6.81
C GLY A 74 -5.42 3.45 -7.54
N TYR A 75 -5.82 4.07 -8.65
CA TYR A 75 -4.96 5.06 -9.34
C TYR A 75 -4.56 6.22 -8.43
N LYS A 76 -5.51 6.78 -7.68
CA LYS A 76 -5.22 7.87 -6.73
C LYS A 76 -4.32 7.41 -5.57
N ALA A 77 -4.50 6.18 -5.11
CA ALA A 77 -3.66 5.60 -4.08
C ALA A 77 -2.21 5.43 -4.55
N ILE A 78 -2.00 4.94 -5.77
CA ILE A 78 -0.66 4.80 -6.37
C ILE A 78 -0.01 6.17 -6.57
N ASP A 79 -0.73 7.15 -7.10
CA ASP A 79 -0.22 8.52 -7.26
C ASP A 79 0.20 9.13 -5.91
N TRP A 80 -0.61 8.96 -4.86
CA TRP A 80 -0.23 9.37 -3.51
C TRP A 80 1.04 8.66 -3.04
N ALA A 81 1.12 7.34 -3.22
CA ALA A 81 2.25 6.54 -2.75
C ALA A 81 3.55 6.91 -3.47
N GLU A 82 3.49 7.10 -4.79
CA GLU A 82 4.64 7.52 -5.59
C GLU A 82 5.17 8.90 -5.14
N ASN A 83 4.27 9.88 -5.00
CA ASN A 83 4.63 11.22 -4.54
C ASN A 83 5.21 11.20 -3.12
N PHE A 84 4.66 10.36 -2.25
CA PHE A 84 5.17 10.20 -0.90
C PHE A 84 6.59 9.61 -0.89
N MET A 85 6.84 8.54 -1.65
CA MET A 85 8.19 7.93 -1.74
C MET A 85 9.22 8.92 -2.28
N ARG A 86 8.89 9.66 -3.33
CA ARG A 86 9.75 10.74 -3.86
C ARG A 86 10.07 11.79 -2.80
N SER A 87 9.11 12.12 -1.93
CA SER A 87 9.33 13.09 -0.85
C SER A 87 10.25 12.57 0.26
N LEU A 88 10.29 11.25 0.50
CA LEU A 88 11.22 10.64 1.44
C LEU A 88 12.63 10.65 0.86
N ASP A 89 12.79 10.25 -0.40
CA ASP A 89 14.08 10.23 -1.08
C ASP A 89 14.70 11.63 -1.10
N ALA A 90 13.89 12.65 -1.39
CA ALA A 90 14.33 14.05 -1.35
C ALA A 90 14.73 14.54 0.06
N LYS A 91 14.19 13.94 1.13
CA LYS A 91 14.58 14.26 2.52
C LYS A 91 15.80 13.48 3.00
N ALA A 92 16.12 12.36 2.35
CA ALA A 92 17.26 11.52 2.66
C ALA A 92 18.55 11.95 1.92
N ALA A 93 18.41 12.79 0.89
CA ALA A 93 19.51 13.43 0.14
C ALA A 93 20.03 14.69 0.84
#